data_AF-A0A9E3YDZ6-F1
#
_entry.id   AF-A0A9E3YDZ6-F1
#
_cell.length_a   1.000
_cell.length_b   1.000
_cell.length_c   1.000
_cell.angle_alpha   90.00
_cell.angle_beta   90.00
_cell.angle_gamma   90.00
#
_symmetry.space_group_name_H-M   'P 1'
#
loop_
_entity.id
_entity.type
_entity.pdbx_description
1 polymer ?
#
loop_
_entity_poly.entity_id
_entity_poly.type
_entity_poly.pdbx_seq_one_letter_code
_entity_poly.pdbx_strand_id
1 'polypeptide(L)'
;MVVEVPGNENIDDGPKDTGSGQSCYWDGTKQGISKPPPGPVPCTSEYGYWSNTYRCYIRLLDPQPPAGDPAWEGHEPGDGAVYDCYQPQAHLLIHIWADNPPENSGTGPSPRDVAQLAIDDMALRAIDVGITPEPGANRIGLVGMPVWMWAANPDDHTYGPITATASAGGITITATANVQKVTWQMGDGKTIECRTAGTPYKA
;
A
#
# COMPACT_ATOMS: atom_id res chain seq x y z
N MET A 1 31.87 11.72 -17.71
CA MET A 1 30.50 12.22 -17.53
C MET A 1 29.87 11.35 -16.47
N VAL A 2 29.94 11.82 -15.23
CA VAL A 2 29.29 11.13 -14.11
C VAL A 2 27.81 11.45 -14.26
N VAL A 3 26.98 10.43 -14.46
CA VAL A 3 25.55 10.56 -14.21
C VAL A 3 25.44 10.61 -12.69
N GLU A 4 25.67 11.78 -12.11
CA GLU A 4 25.29 12.03 -10.74
C GLU A 4 23.78 12.02 -10.72
N VAL A 5 23.21 11.00 -10.09
CA VAL A 5 21.83 11.04 -9.60
C VAL A 5 21.83 12.18 -8.58
N PRO A 6 21.25 13.36 -8.87
CA PRO A 6 21.29 14.47 -7.93
C PRO A 6 20.50 14.05 -6.70
N GLY A 7 21.20 13.95 -5.58
CA GLY A 7 20.66 13.46 -4.34
C GLY A 7 19.58 14.38 -3.75
N ASN A 8 18.64 13.72 -3.07
CA ASN A 8 18.35 13.99 -1.66
C ASN A 8 18.03 15.44 -1.25
N GLU A 9 17.27 16.17 -2.08
CA GLU A 9 16.33 17.13 -1.52
C GLU A 9 15.08 16.33 -1.16
N ASN A 10 14.74 16.27 0.13
CA ASN A 10 13.47 15.74 0.63
C ASN A 10 12.32 16.63 0.14
N ILE A 11 12.05 16.61 -1.16
CA ILE A 11 10.83 17.15 -1.72
C ILE A 11 9.76 16.10 -1.42
N ASP A 12 9.02 16.31 -0.33
CA ASP A 12 7.87 15.50 0.08
C ASP A 12 6.66 15.76 -0.85
N ASP A 13 6.86 15.54 -2.15
CA ASP A 13 5.84 15.55 -3.20
C ASP A 13 5.38 14.13 -3.56
N GLY A 14 5.82 13.12 -2.78
CA GLY A 14 5.40 11.74 -2.95
C GLY A 14 3.92 11.53 -2.66
N PRO A 15 3.32 10.42 -3.13
CA PRO A 15 1.97 10.05 -2.75
C PRO A 15 1.82 10.05 -1.22
N LYS A 16 0.89 10.85 -0.70
CA LYS A 16 0.59 10.86 0.73
C LYS A 16 -0.15 9.58 1.07
N ASP A 17 0.35 8.83 2.06
CA ASP A 17 -0.41 7.72 2.62
C ASP A 17 -1.66 8.28 3.31
N THR A 18 -2.83 7.86 2.83
CA THR A 18 -4.14 8.27 3.36
C THR A 18 -4.74 7.22 4.29
N GLY A 19 -4.11 6.05 4.44
CA GLY A 19 -4.55 4.96 5.28
C GLY A 19 -3.76 4.86 6.59
N SER A 20 -4.31 4.10 7.55
CA SER A 20 -3.58 3.73 8.76
C SER A 20 -2.47 2.69 8.49
N GLY A 21 -2.60 1.94 7.39
CA GLY A 21 -1.72 0.82 7.04
C GLY A 21 -1.68 -0.30 8.07
N GLN A 22 -2.53 -0.26 9.11
CA GLN A 22 -2.50 -1.20 10.21
C GLN A 22 -3.18 -2.52 9.83
N SER A 23 -2.60 -3.64 10.25
CA SER A 23 -3.14 -4.97 9.98
C SER A 23 -4.43 -5.23 10.76
N CYS A 24 -4.57 -4.69 11.98
CA CYS A 24 -5.75 -4.84 12.82
C CYS A 24 -6.65 -3.62 12.74
N TYR A 25 -7.86 -3.83 12.23
CA TYR A 25 -8.77 -2.76 11.89
C TYR A 25 -10.20 -3.11 12.28
N TRP A 26 -10.87 -2.17 12.93
CA TRP A 26 -12.29 -2.27 13.23
C TRP A 26 -13.10 -1.56 12.15
N ASP A 27 -14.08 -2.26 11.57
CA ASP A 27 -15.11 -1.68 10.72
C ASP A 27 -16.49 -2.25 11.04
N GLY A 28 -17.23 -1.51 11.87
CA GLY A 28 -18.61 -1.83 12.25
C GLY A 28 -19.67 -1.39 11.23
N THR A 29 -19.30 -0.70 10.14
CA THR A 29 -20.28 -0.06 9.24
C THR A 29 -21.24 -1.06 8.60
N LYS A 30 -20.73 -2.24 8.22
CA LYS A 30 -21.55 -3.34 7.68
C LYS A 30 -22.55 -3.91 8.70
N GLN A 31 -22.33 -3.71 9.99
CA GLN A 31 -23.25 -4.08 11.08
C GLN A 31 -24.19 -2.92 11.48
N GLY A 32 -24.13 -1.77 10.79
CA GLY A 32 -24.86 -0.56 11.18
C GLY A 32 -24.26 0.16 12.40
N ILE A 33 -23.08 -0.26 12.86
CA ILE A 33 -22.38 0.34 14.00
C ILE A 33 -21.43 1.41 13.46
N SER A 34 -21.83 2.68 13.57
CA SER A 34 -21.04 3.84 13.11
C SER A 34 -20.27 4.54 14.24
N LYS A 35 -20.44 4.10 15.49
CA LYS A 35 -19.77 4.64 16.67
C LYS A 35 -19.16 3.48 17.48
N PRO A 36 -17.84 3.48 17.75
CA PRO A 36 -16.83 4.41 17.22
C PRO A 36 -16.69 4.30 15.69
N PRO A 37 -16.16 5.34 15.01
CA PRO A 37 -15.89 5.26 13.58
C PRO A 37 -14.90 4.12 13.27
N PRO A 38 -14.91 3.58 12.04
CA PRO A 38 -13.90 2.62 11.61
C PRO A 38 -12.49 3.15 11.84
N GLY A 39 -11.60 2.28 12.28
CA GLY A 39 -10.25 2.70 12.64
C GLY A 39 -9.35 1.57 13.12
N PRO A 40 -8.05 1.87 13.25
CA PRO A 40 -7.08 0.91 13.77
C PRO A 40 -7.38 0.54 15.21
N VAL A 41 -7.12 -0.71 15.57
CA VAL A 41 -7.21 -1.22 16.94
C VAL A 41 -5.93 -1.97 17.31
N PRO A 42 -5.61 -2.11 18.60
CA PRO A 42 -4.52 -2.97 19.02
C PRO A 42 -4.69 -4.40 18.48
N CYS A 43 -3.63 -4.98 17.92
CA CYS A 43 -3.67 -6.37 17.46
C CYS A 43 -3.75 -7.40 18.60
N THR A 44 -3.39 -6.99 19.80
CA THR A 44 -3.45 -7.81 21.00
C THR A 44 -3.98 -6.97 22.15
N SER A 45 -4.72 -7.61 23.05
CA SER A 45 -5.22 -7.02 24.29
C SER A 45 -5.30 -8.09 25.38
N GLU A 46 -5.79 -7.72 26.56
CA GLU A 46 -6.10 -8.67 27.64
C GLU A 46 -7.18 -9.71 27.23
N TYR A 47 -7.98 -9.41 26.20
CA TYR A 47 -9.05 -10.28 25.70
C TYR A 47 -8.59 -11.22 24.57
N GLY A 48 -7.30 -11.20 24.21
CA GLY A 48 -6.73 -12.06 23.18
C GLY A 48 -6.21 -11.29 21.96
N TYR A 49 -6.19 -11.93 20.79
CA TYR A 49 -5.70 -11.34 19.54
C TYR A 49 -6.85 -10.86 18.66
N TRP A 50 -6.63 -9.83 17.86
CA TRP A 50 -7.67 -9.29 16.98
C TRP A 50 -7.85 -10.13 15.71
N SER A 51 -9.10 -10.46 15.39
CA SER A 51 -9.52 -10.98 14.07
C SER A 51 -10.34 -9.92 13.34
N ASN A 52 -9.93 -9.55 12.13
CA ASN A 52 -10.69 -8.67 11.25
C ASN A 52 -11.95 -9.37 10.70
N THR A 53 -11.93 -10.69 10.51
CA THR A 53 -13.09 -11.45 10.01
C THR A 53 -14.22 -11.44 11.02
N TYR A 54 -13.92 -11.76 12.28
CA TYR A 54 -14.90 -11.76 13.37
C TYR A 54 -15.09 -10.38 14.01
N ARG A 55 -14.17 -9.44 13.76
CA ARG A 55 -14.17 -8.07 14.31
C ARG A 55 -14.20 -8.07 15.84
N CYS A 56 -13.42 -8.95 16.44
CA CYS A 56 -13.36 -9.11 17.89
C CYS A 56 -11.96 -9.58 18.31
N TYR A 57 -11.68 -9.45 19.61
CA TYR A 57 -10.57 -10.13 20.24
C TYR A 57 -10.96 -11.58 20.49
N ILE A 58 -10.15 -12.49 19.95
CA ILE A 58 -10.32 -13.92 20.00
C ILE A 58 -9.41 -14.50 21.08
N ARG A 59 -9.98 -15.35 21.93
CA ARG A 59 -9.24 -16.18 22.88
C ARG A 59 -9.88 -17.56 22.96
N LEU A 60 -9.06 -18.60 23.05
CA LEU A 60 -9.56 -19.96 23.28
C LEU A 60 -10.33 -20.00 24.61
N LEU A 61 -11.56 -20.52 24.58
CA LEU A 61 -12.36 -20.64 25.80
C LEU A 61 -11.76 -21.74 26.69
N ASP A 62 -11.42 -21.42 27.94
CA ASP A 62 -10.80 -22.36 28.87
C ASP A 62 -11.51 -22.32 30.24
N PRO A 63 -12.14 -23.42 30.71
CA PRO A 63 -12.24 -24.73 30.04
C PRO A 63 -13.21 -24.73 28.85
N GLN A 64 -12.99 -25.65 27.90
CA GLN A 64 -13.93 -25.88 26.81
C GLN A 64 -15.30 -26.37 27.36
N PRO A 65 -16.42 -25.96 26.76
CA PRO A 65 -17.74 -26.39 27.18
C PRO A 65 -17.93 -27.92 27.05
N PRO A 66 -18.80 -28.54 27.86
CA PRO A 66 -19.10 -29.96 27.72
C PRO A 66 -19.75 -30.29 26.37
N ALA A 67 -19.69 -31.55 25.95
CA ALA A 67 -20.34 -32.01 24.73
C ALA A 67 -21.85 -31.69 24.73
N GLY A 68 -22.36 -31.21 23.60
CA GLY A 68 -23.78 -30.82 23.44
C GLY A 68 -24.12 -29.42 23.97
N ASP A 69 -23.15 -28.66 24.48
CA ASP A 69 -23.34 -27.24 24.78
C ASP A 69 -23.69 -26.45 23.49
N PRO A 70 -24.65 -25.50 23.52
CA PRO A 70 -25.00 -24.70 22.34
C PRO A 70 -23.83 -23.94 21.71
N ALA A 71 -22.78 -23.62 22.47
CA ALA A 71 -21.59 -22.95 21.97
C ALA A 71 -20.78 -23.79 20.96
N TRP A 72 -21.04 -25.10 20.86
CA TRP A 72 -20.48 -25.95 19.82
C TRP A 72 -21.16 -25.77 18.45
N GLU A 73 -22.25 -25.00 18.36
CA GLU A 73 -22.97 -24.75 17.10
C GLU A 73 -23.37 -26.03 16.32
N GLY A 74 -23.57 -27.13 17.04
CA GLY A 74 -23.91 -28.44 16.48
C GLY A 74 -22.72 -29.37 16.20
N HIS A 75 -21.48 -28.94 16.51
CA HIS A 75 -20.27 -29.75 16.41
C HIS A 75 -19.97 -30.53 17.71
N GLU A 76 -19.07 -31.52 17.63
CA GLU A 76 -18.64 -32.29 18.81
C GLU A 76 -17.27 -31.81 19.31
N PRO A 77 -16.96 -31.98 20.62
CA PRO A 77 -15.61 -31.75 21.13
C PRO A 77 -14.59 -32.63 20.39
N GLY A 78 -13.58 -31.99 19.79
CA GLY A 78 -12.55 -32.65 18.99
C GLY A 78 -12.60 -32.29 17.50
N ASP A 79 -13.73 -31.79 16.99
CA ASP A 79 -13.86 -31.29 15.61
C ASP A 79 -13.28 -29.88 15.43
N GLY A 80 -12.96 -29.22 16.54
CA GLY A 80 -12.54 -27.83 16.61
C GLY A 80 -12.54 -27.38 18.08
N ALA A 81 -12.67 -26.07 18.29
CA ALA A 81 -12.77 -25.50 19.62
C ALA A 81 -13.73 -24.31 19.66
N VAL A 82 -14.21 -24.02 20.86
CA VAL A 82 -15.00 -22.83 21.17
C VAL A 82 -14.06 -21.70 21.61
N TYR A 83 -14.32 -20.48 21.14
CA TYR A 83 -13.53 -19.29 21.42
C TYR A 83 -14.40 -18.18 22.00
N ASP A 84 -13.84 -17.42 22.93
CA ASP A 84 -14.33 -16.09 23.28
C ASP A 84 -14.10 -15.14 22.10
N CYS A 85 -15.13 -14.42 21.72
CA CYS A 85 -15.08 -13.33 20.75
C CYS A 85 -15.61 -12.05 21.43
N TYR A 86 -14.69 -11.20 21.87
CA TYR A 86 -14.99 -9.98 22.59
C TYR A 86 -14.88 -8.73 21.71
N GLN A 87 -15.98 -7.98 21.61
CA GLN A 87 -16.07 -6.72 20.88
C GLN A 87 -16.14 -5.54 21.85
N PRO A 88 -15.02 -4.88 22.17
CA PRO A 88 -15.03 -3.76 23.12
C PRO A 88 -15.87 -2.57 22.64
N GLN A 89 -15.98 -2.37 21.33
CA GLN A 89 -16.76 -1.30 20.72
C GLN A 89 -18.27 -1.44 20.96
N ALA A 90 -18.75 -2.68 21.08
CA ALA A 90 -20.15 -3.03 21.34
C ALA A 90 -20.38 -3.55 22.78
N HIS A 91 -19.31 -3.66 23.59
CA HIS A 91 -19.31 -4.32 24.88
C HIS A 91 -19.95 -5.72 24.86
N LEU A 92 -19.70 -6.47 23.80
CA LEU A 92 -20.32 -7.76 23.56
C LEU A 92 -19.27 -8.87 23.68
N LEU A 93 -19.60 -9.91 24.45
CA LEU A 93 -18.88 -11.18 24.47
C LEU A 93 -19.80 -12.25 23.91
N ILE A 94 -19.36 -12.94 22.88
CA ILE A 94 -20.03 -14.13 22.35
C ILE A 94 -19.05 -15.29 22.31
N HIS A 95 -19.58 -16.50 22.35
CA HIS A 95 -18.82 -17.71 22.05
C HIS A 95 -19.04 -18.07 20.58
N ILE A 96 -17.97 -18.44 19.91
CA ILE A 96 -18.00 -18.94 18.54
C ILE A 96 -17.32 -20.30 18.49
N TRP A 97 -17.82 -21.19 17.64
CA TRP A 97 -17.09 -22.40 17.30
C TRP A 97 -16.24 -22.18 16.04
N ALA A 98 -15.05 -22.77 16.00
CA ALA A 98 -14.22 -22.82 14.80
C ALA A 98 -13.45 -24.16 14.72
N ASP A 99 -13.36 -24.71 13.51
CA ASP A 99 -12.59 -25.92 13.17
C ASP A 99 -11.08 -25.71 13.32
N ASN A 100 -10.61 -24.53 12.93
CA ASN A 100 -9.24 -24.06 13.09
C ASN A 100 -9.22 -22.76 13.89
N PRO A 101 -8.11 -22.42 14.59
CA PRO A 101 -7.99 -21.14 15.27
C PRO A 101 -8.30 -19.97 14.33
N PRO A 102 -9.22 -19.06 14.71
CA PRO A 102 -9.52 -17.86 13.92
C PRO A 102 -8.26 -17.07 13.59
N GLU A 103 -8.26 -16.36 12.47
CA GLU A 103 -7.05 -15.70 12.00
C GLU A 103 -6.59 -14.57 12.93
N ASN A 104 -5.30 -14.55 13.24
CA ASN A 104 -4.69 -13.43 13.93
C ASN A 104 -4.29 -12.36 12.92
N SER A 105 -5.10 -11.31 12.80
CA SER A 105 -4.87 -10.23 11.84
C SER A 105 -3.61 -9.41 12.15
N GLY A 106 -3.03 -9.55 13.34
CA GLY A 106 -1.75 -8.97 13.70
C GLY A 106 -0.53 -9.77 13.22
N THR A 107 -0.76 -10.95 12.64
CA THR A 107 0.31 -11.80 12.09
C THR A 107 0.36 -11.70 10.58
N GLY A 108 1.57 -11.64 10.02
CA GLY A 108 1.78 -11.47 8.58
C GLY A 108 2.04 -10.01 8.17
N PRO A 109 2.18 -9.75 6.86
CA PRO A 109 2.45 -8.41 6.35
C PRO A 109 1.24 -7.51 6.53
N SER A 110 1.50 -6.23 6.81
CA SER A 110 0.46 -5.22 6.84
C SER A 110 -0.02 -4.87 5.42
N PRO A 111 -1.21 -4.25 5.27
CA PRO A 111 -1.63 -3.72 3.98
C PRO A 111 -0.60 -2.75 3.37
N ARG A 112 0.12 -1.99 4.20
CA ARG A 112 1.19 -1.11 3.72
C ARG A 112 2.36 -1.90 3.13
N ASP A 113 2.76 -2.99 3.79
CA ASP A 113 3.85 -3.85 3.30
C ASP A 113 3.47 -4.48 1.95
N VAL A 114 2.22 -4.94 1.81
CA VAL A 114 1.72 -5.50 0.53
C VAL A 114 1.62 -4.43 -0.55
N ALA A 115 1.25 -3.19 -0.20
CA ALA A 115 1.25 -2.08 -1.14
C ALA A 115 2.67 -1.76 -1.61
N GLN A 116 3.66 -1.77 -0.71
CA GLN A 116 5.05 -1.57 -1.07
C GLN A 116 5.56 -2.65 -2.02
N LEU A 117 5.20 -3.92 -1.79
CA LEU A 117 5.53 -5.02 -2.71
C LEU A 117 4.96 -4.76 -4.12
N ALA A 118 3.71 -4.29 -4.22
CA ALA A 118 3.13 -3.94 -5.52
C ALA A 118 3.86 -2.77 -6.19
N ILE A 119 4.32 -1.77 -5.43
CA ILE A 119 5.08 -0.63 -5.96
C ILE A 119 6.46 -1.07 -6.43
N ASP A 120 7.15 -1.90 -5.66
CA ASP A 120 8.50 -2.38 -5.99
C ASP A 120 8.49 -3.23 -7.28
N ASP A 121 7.43 -4.03 -7.49
CA ASP A 121 7.25 -4.86 -8.69
C ASP A 121 7.07 -4.02 -9.98
N MET A 122 6.64 -2.76 -9.87
CA MET A 122 6.58 -1.85 -11.02
C MET A 122 7.97 -1.51 -11.57
N ALA A 123 9.05 -1.70 -10.80
CA ALA A 123 10.41 -1.40 -11.21
C ALA A 123 10.54 -0.02 -11.90
N LEU A 124 9.98 1.01 -11.27
CA LEU A 124 9.96 2.37 -11.80
C LEU A 124 11.38 2.91 -11.98
N ARG A 125 11.63 3.55 -13.13
CA ARG A 125 12.92 4.09 -13.52
C ARG A 125 12.78 5.56 -13.91
N ALA A 126 13.87 6.31 -13.82
CA ALA A 126 13.89 7.68 -14.35
C ALA A 126 13.73 7.65 -15.88
N ILE A 127 13.13 8.71 -16.43
CA ILE A 127 13.06 8.90 -17.88
C ILE A 127 14.46 9.06 -18.48
N ASP A 128 14.62 8.60 -19.72
CA ASP A 128 15.75 9.02 -20.53
C ASP A 128 15.54 10.46 -21.02
N VAL A 129 16.58 11.29 -20.97
CA VAL A 129 16.50 12.69 -21.37
C VAL A 129 16.67 12.83 -22.87
N GLY A 130 15.62 13.26 -23.55
CA GLY A 130 15.70 13.83 -24.89
C GLY A 130 15.96 15.32 -24.80
N ILE A 131 16.96 15.83 -25.53
CA ILE A 131 17.33 17.24 -25.52
C ILE A 131 17.80 17.72 -26.89
N THR A 132 17.46 18.95 -27.27
CA THR A 132 18.06 19.64 -28.42
C THR A 132 18.45 21.09 -28.08
N PRO A 133 19.60 21.59 -28.57
CA PRO A 133 20.66 20.84 -29.24
C PRO A 133 21.30 19.81 -28.30
N GLU A 134 21.70 18.65 -28.82
CA GLU A 134 22.35 17.63 -27.99
C GLU A 134 23.70 18.12 -27.47
N PRO A 135 24.03 17.86 -26.20
CA PRO A 135 25.33 18.21 -25.65
C PRO A 135 26.43 17.31 -26.25
N GLY A 136 27.54 17.89 -26.71
CA GLY A 136 28.69 17.11 -27.16
C GLY A 136 29.64 17.86 -28.10
N ALA A 137 30.82 17.30 -28.30
CA ALA A 137 31.76 17.77 -29.32
C ALA A 137 31.12 17.66 -30.71
N ASN A 138 31.37 18.66 -31.57
CA ASN A 138 30.80 18.76 -32.92
C ASN A 138 29.26 18.87 -32.98
N ARG A 139 28.59 19.26 -31.88
CA ARG A 139 27.17 19.65 -31.88
C ARG A 139 27.06 21.16 -31.93
N ILE A 140 26.20 21.67 -32.81
CA ILE A 140 26.01 23.11 -33.03
C ILE A 140 24.78 23.55 -32.25
N GLY A 141 24.98 24.46 -31.29
CA GLY A 141 23.91 25.22 -30.64
C GLY A 141 23.83 26.61 -31.25
N LEU A 142 22.66 27.02 -31.71
CA LEU A 142 22.42 28.38 -32.18
C LEU A 142 22.21 29.30 -30.98
N VAL A 143 22.93 30.43 -30.95
CA VAL A 143 22.75 31.46 -29.92
C VAL A 143 21.34 32.05 -30.05
N GLY A 144 20.58 32.02 -28.95
CA GLY A 144 19.20 32.52 -28.89
C GLY A 144 18.11 31.47 -29.18
N MET A 145 18.47 30.23 -29.53
CA MET A 145 17.50 29.14 -29.60
C MET A 145 17.21 28.58 -28.20
N PRO A 146 15.93 28.36 -27.83
CA PRO A 146 15.60 27.73 -26.57
C PRO A 146 16.05 26.26 -26.55
N VAL A 147 16.52 25.80 -25.39
CA VAL A 147 16.76 24.37 -25.14
C VAL A 147 15.43 23.67 -25.03
N TRP A 148 15.24 22.60 -25.81
CA TRP A 148 14.02 21.80 -25.80
C TRP A 148 14.29 20.44 -25.18
N MET A 149 13.45 19.99 -24.25
CA MET A 149 13.61 18.74 -23.50
C MET A 149 12.32 17.91 -23.50
N TRP A 150 12.46 16.59 -23.52
CA TRP A 150 11.36 15.63 -23.48
C TRP A 150 11.81 14.31 -22.84
N ALA A 151 10.86 13.48 -22.41
CA ALA A 151 11.14 12.09 -22.05
C ALA A 151 11.39 11.30 -23.33
N ALA A 152 12.62 10.87 -23.56
CA ALA A 152 12.98 10.05 -24.70
C ALA A 152 12.46 8.62 -24.49
N ASN A 153 11.87 8.04 -25.54
CA ASN A 153 11.36 6.67 -25.56
C ASN A 153 10.56 6.28 -24.30
N PRO A 154 9.52 7.06 -23.93
CA PRO A 154 8.77 6.81 -22.70
C PRO A 154 8.11 5.43 -22.78
N ASP A 155 8.26 4.66 -21.70
CA ASP A 155 7.63 3.35 -21.50
C ASP A 155 6.85 3.33 -20.18
N ASP A 156 6.18 2.22 -19.91
CA ASP A 156 5.34 2.05 -18.72
C ASP A 156 6.14 2.19 -17.41
N HIS A 157 7.43 1.83 -17.41
CA HIS A 157 8.31 1.89 -16.23
C HIS A 157 8.94 3.28 -16.02
N THR A 158 8.97 4.14 -17.05
CA THR A 158 9.66 5.44 -17.02
C THR A 158 8.71 6.62 -16.99
N TYR A 159 7.63 6.58 -17.77
CA TYR A 159 6.62 7.63 -17.81
C TYR A 159 5.22 7.12 -17.45
N GLY A 160 4.95 5.83 -17.70
CA GLY A 160 3.71 5.19 -17.32
C GLY A 160 2.50 5.50 -18.23
N PRO A 161 1.31 5.03 -17.84
CA PRO A 161 1.02 4.37 -16.57
C PRO A 161 1.53 2.92 -16.50
N ILE A 162 1.81 2.44 -15.29
CA ILE A 162 2.05 1.01 -15.01
C ILE A 162 1.18 0.55 -13.84
N THR A 163 0.71 -0.69 -13.91
CA THR A 163 -0.11 -1.31 -12.87
C THR A 163 0.53 -2.62 -12.43
N ALA A 164 0.59 -2.84 -11.12
CA ALA A 164 1.11 -4.07 -10.53
C ALA A 164 0.19 -4.53 -9.40
N THR A 165 0.19 -5.82 -9.11
CA THR A 165 -0.65 -6.43 -8.07
C THR A 165 0.19 -7.33 -7.19
N ALA A 166 0.04 -7.20 -5.88
CA ALA A 166 0.70 -8.05 -4.90
C ALA A 166 -0.34 -8.65 -3.94
N SER A 167 -0.09 -9.89 -3.53
CA SER A 167 -0.92 -10.61 -2.56
C SER A 167 -0.05 -11.28 -1.51
N ALA A 168 -0.34 -11.03 -0.23
CA ALA A 168 0.29 -11.72 0.88
C ALA A 168 -0.61 -11.66 2.13
N GLY A 169 -0.61 -12.71 2.95
CA GLY A 169 -1.40 -12.74 4.19
C GLY A 169 -2.92 -12.59 3.97
N GLY A 170 -3.45 -13.05 2.84
CA GLY A 170 -4.87 -12.87 2.47
C GLY A 170 -5.24 -11.46 2.00
N ILE A 171 -4.29 -10.52 2.01
CA ILE A 171 -4.45 -9.17 1.47
C ILE A 171 -4.06 -9.19 -0.01
N THR A 172 -4.84 -8.55 -0.87
CA THR A 172 -4.51 -8.32 -2.28
C THR A 172 -4.64 -6.84 -2.60
N ILE A 173 -3.59 -6.26 -3.16
CA ILE A 173 -3.54 -4.85 -3.51
C ILE A 173 -3.12 -4.72 -4.97
N THR A 174 -3.88 -3.92 -5.72
CA THR A 174 -3.52 -3.47 -7.07
C THR A 174 -3.16 -1.99 -6.98
N ALA A 175 -1.96 -1.64 -7.42
CA ALA A 175 -1.46 -0.28 -7.46
C ALA A 175 -1.26 0.16 -8.92
N THR A 176 -1.52 1.44 -9.20
CA THR A 176 -1.29 2.06 -10.53
C THR A 176 -0.48 3.34 -10.36
N ALA A 177 0.69 3.41 -10.99
CA ALA A 177 1.52 4.60 -11.02
C ALA A 177 1.22 5.46 -12.24
N ASN A 178 1.09 6.77 -12.02
CA ASN A 178 0.93 7.77 -13.06
C ASN A 178 1.92 8.92 -12.78
N VAL A 179 2.72 9.30 -13.78
CA VAL A 179 3.62 10.45 -13.63
C VAL A 179 2.80 11.74 -13.57
N GLN A 180 2.97 12.50 -12.48
CA GLN A 180 2.29 13.79 -12.29
C GLN A 180 3.07 14.97 -12.84
N LYS A 181 4.40 14.91 -12.71
CA LYS A 181 5.33 15.93 -13.20
C LYS A 181 6.72 15.33 -13.44
N VAL A 182 7.46 15.97 -14.34
CA VAL A 182 8.88 15.78 -14.58
C VAL A 182 9.58 17.08 -14.20
N THR A 183 10.58 16.99 -13.34
CA THR A 183 11.35 18.14 -12.86
C THR A 183 12.74 18.10 -13.49
N TRP A 184 13.03 19.08 -14.33
CA TRP A 184 14.30 19.21 -15.04
C TRP A 184 15.25 20.13 -14.28
N GLN A 185 16.40 19.60 -13.87
CA GLN A 185 17.50 20.41 -13.32
C GLN A 185 18.45 20.80 -14.45
N MET A 186 18.56 22.11 -14.71
CA MET A 186 19.27 22.61 -15.89
C MET A 186 20.80 22.69 -15.71
N GLY A 187 21.31 22.43 -14.50
CA GLY A 187 22.72 22.51 -14.16
C GLY A 187 23.24 23.94 -13.90
N ASP A 188 22.46 24.98 -14.19
CA ASP A 188 22.74 26.39 -13.85
C ASP A 188 22.05 26.84 -12.55
N GLY A 189 21.53 25.87 -11.76
CA GLY A 189 20.75 26.10 -10.56
C GLY A 189 19.26 26.38 -10.82
N LYS A 190 18.81 26.42 -12.08
CA LYS A 190 17.38 26.54 -12.41
C LYS A 190 16.72 25.16 -12.54
N THR A 191 15.44 25.15 -12.21
CA THR A 191 14.58 23.98 -12.32
C THR A 191 13.33 24.32 -13.13
N ILE A 192 12.95 23.45 -14.06
CA ILE A 192 11.73 23.56 -14.86
C ILE A 192 10.84 22.35 -14.60
N GLU A 193 9.58 22.58 -14.26
CA GLU A 193 8.61 21.51 -14.08
C GLU A 193 7.71 21.39 -15.31
N CYS A 194 7.59 20.17 -15.84
CA CYS A 194 6.70 19.82 -16.94
C CYS A 194 5.66 18.80 -16.45
N ARG A 195 4.40 18.95 -16.90
CA ARG A 195 3.31 18.00 -16.60
C ARG A 195 3.01 17.02 -17.73
N THR A 196 3.82 17.07 -18.78
CA THR A 196 3.72 16.19 -19.95
C THR A 196 5.10 15.60 -20.24
N ALA A 197 5.14 14.52 -21.03
CA ALA A 197 6.38 13.89 -21.50
C ALA A 197 7.20 14.82 -22.41
N GLY A 198 6.71 16.02 -22.73
CA GLY A 198 7.28 16.89 -23.73
C GLY A 198 6.94 16.42 -25.15
N THR A 199 7.49 17.11 -26.14
CA THR A 199 7.31 16.76 -27.55
C THR A 199 8.70 16.62 -28.17
N PRO A 200 9.06 15.44 -28.71
CA PRO A 200 10.34 15.27 -29.38
C PRO A 200 10.53 16.29 -30.50
N TYR A 201 11.69 16.92 -30.55
CA TYR A 201 12.02 17.81 -31.67
C TYR A 201 12.18 17.00 -32.95
N LYS A 202 11.53 17.46 -34.02
CA LYS A 202 11.68 16.91 -35.39
C LYS A 202 12.34 17.98 -36.24
N ALA A 203 13.50 17.66 -36.79
CA ALA A 203 14.25 18.54 -37.70
C ALA A 203 13.58 18.60 -39.08
#